data_AF-A0A7C9ETQ0-F1
#
_entry.id   AF-A0A7C9ETQ0-F1
#
_cell.length_a   1.000
_cell.length_b   1.000
_cell.length_c   1.000
_cell.angle_alpha   90.00
_cell.angle_beta   90.00
_cell.angle_gamma   90.00
#
_symmetry.space_group_name_H-M   'P 1'
#
loop_
_entity.id
_entity.type
_entity.pdbx_description
1 polymer ?
#
loop_
_entity_poly.entity_id
_entity_poly.type
_entity_poly.pdbx_seq_one_letter_code
_entity_poly.pdbx_strand_id
1 'polypeptide(L)'
;VRFFQLYVLKNRDVSAWLVKRAEISGYKALVVTVDRPRLGRKEADKKNKMIMPPFKNLEGFMSTKVATDKGSGPEAFAWSTFDSSLCWKDIDWFRSITKLPILVKGILTHEDATKA
;
A
#
# COMPACT_ATOMS: atom_id res chain seq x y z
N VAL A 1 -2.75 14.03 16.45
CA VAL A 1 -2.42 12.58 16.31
C VAL A 1 -2.23 12.28 14.83
N ARG A 2 -1.25 11.44 14.43
CA ARG A 2 -0.98 11.09 13.01
C ARG A 2 -0.97 9.58 12.83
N PHE A 3 -1.60 9.07 11.76
CA PHE A 3 -1.61 7.66 11.36
C PHE A 3 -0.96 7.48 9.98
N PHE A 4 -0.33 6.33 9.75
CA PHE A 4 0.42 6.07 8.53
C PHE A 4 -0.32 5.01 7.70
N GLN A 5 -0.81 5.38 6.52
CA GLN A 5 -1.46 4.43 5.62
C GLN A 5 -0.42 3.70 4.77
N LEU A 6 -0.61 2.39 4.61
CA LEU A 6 0.24 1.52 3.80
C LEU A 6 -0.59 0.49 3.02
N TYR A 7 -0.09 0.10 1.85
CA TYR A 7 -0.55 -1.06 1.09
C TYR A 7 0.38 -2.25 1.33
N VAL A 8 -0.12 -3.47 1.11
CA VAL A 8 0.74 -4.66 1.06
C VAL A 8 1.56 -4.60 -0.24
N LEU A 9 2.85 -4.27 -0.14
CA LEU A 9 3.73 -4.13 -1.30
C LEU A 9 4.46 -5.45 -1.59
N LYS A 10 4.62 -5.81 -2.86
CA LYS A 10 5.36 -7.02 -3.29
C LYS A 10 6.73 -7.14 -2.63
N ASN A 11 7.46 -6.03 -2.56
CA ASN A 11 8.71 -5.96 -1.81
C ASN A 11 8.41 -5.69 -0.32
N ARG A 12 8.52 -6.74 0.51
CA ARG A 12 8.28 -6.68 1.95
C ARG A 12 9.36 -5.88 2.70
N ASP A 13 10.57 -5.79 2.18
CA ASP A 13 11.65 -4.98 2.80
C ASP A 13 11.31 -3.49 2.76
N VAL A 14 10.73 -3.01 1.65
CA VAL A 14 10.24 -1.62 1.52
C VAL A 14 9.12 -1.36 2.53
N SER A 15 8.20 -2.33 2.70
CA SER A 15 7.12 -2.23 3.68
C SER A 15 7.67 -2.15 5.11
N ALA A 16 8.63 -3.01 5.47
CA ALA A 16 9.26 -3.01 6.78
C ALA A 16 10.03 -1.71 7.06
N TRP A 17 10.74 -1.18 6.07
CA TRP A 17 11.42 0.12 6.17
C TRP A 17 10.44 1.27 6.40
N LEU A 18 9.32 1.30 5.66
CA LEU A 18 8.28 2.32 5.82
C LEU A 18 7.63 2.27 7.20
N VAL A 19 7.33 1.07 7.69
CA VAL A 19 6.79 0.83 9.03
C VAL A 19 7.76 1.35 10.09
N LYS A 20 9.05 1.00 9.99
CA LYS A 20 10.07 1.48 10.93
C LYS A 20 10.20 3.00 10.92
N ARG A 21 10.17 3.61 9.73
CA ARG A 21 10.20 5.06 9.57
C ARG A 21 8.97 5.73 10.19
N ALA A 22 7.79 5.14 10.05
CA ALA A 22 6.57 5.64 10.67
C ALA A 22 6.65 5.61 12.21
N GLU A 23 7.16 4.52 12.79
CA GLU A 23 7.40 4.43 14.24
C GLU A 23 8.33 5.54 14.74
N ILE A 24 9.52 5.68 14.13
CA ILE A 24 10.52 6.68 14.52
C ILE A 24 9.98 8.11 14.35
N SER A 25 9.09 8.34 13.38
CA SER A 25 8.46 9.64 13.13
C SER A 25 7.28 9.95 14.08
N GLY A 26 7.02 9.07 15.06
CA GLY A 26 6.01 9.27 16.11
C GLY A 26 4.57 9.10 15.63
N TYR A 27 4.33 8.36 14.54
CA TYR A 27 2.99 7.94 14.16
C TYR A 27 2.36 7.05 15.23
N LYS A 28 1.03 7.07 15.32
CA LYS A 28 0.27 6.43 16.40
C LYS A 28 -0.52 5.19 15.98
N ALA A 29 -0.59 4.91 14.68
CA ALA A 29 -1.18 3.69 14.14
C ALA A 29 -0.69 3.46 12.71
N LEU A 30 -0.67 2.20 12.30
CA LEU A 30 -0.52 1.76 10.91
C LEU A 30 -1.90 1.47 10.34
N VAL A 31 -2.24 2.04 9.18
CA VAL A 31 -3.52 1.80 8.49
C VAL A 31 -3.26 0.94 7.27
N VAL A 32 -3.49 -0.37 7.39
CA VAL A 32 -3.22 -1.32 6.31
C VAL A 32 -4.44 -1.42 5.41
N THR A 33 -4.28 -1.10 4.13
CA THR A 33 -5.38 -1.12 3.15
C THR A 33 -5.50 -2.49 2.50
N VAL A 34 -6.63 -3.18 2.72
CA VAL A 34 -6.88 -4.56 2.29
C VAL A 34 -7.87 -4.69 1.13
N ASP A 35 -8.55 -3.61 0.75
CA ASP A 35 -9.53 -3.56 -0.36
C ASP A 35 -8.89 -3.28 -1.74
N ARG A 36 -7.56 -3.22 -1.82
CA ARG A 36 -6.83 -2.88 -3.06
C ARG A 36 -5.74 -3.90 -3.44
N PRO A 37 -6.07 -5.20 -3.64
CA PRO A 37 -5.12 -6.16 -4.22
C PRO A 37 -4.75 -5.80 -5.66
N ARG A 38 -5.63 -5.08 -6.36
CA ARG A 38 -5.38 -4.42 -7.65
C ARG A 38 -6.01 -3.03 -7.64
N LEU A 39 -5.58 -2.16 -8.55
CA LEU A 39 -6.22 -0.87 -8.71
C LEU A 39 -7.59 -1.02 -9.37
N GLY A 40 -8.60 -0.33 -8.83
CA GLY A 40 -9.90 -0.22 -9.47
C GLY A 40 -9.82 0.50 -10.83
N ARG A 41 -10.68 0.10 -11.76
CA ARG A 41 -10.71 0.65 -13.11
C ARG A 41 -11.37 2.03 -13.12
N LYS A 42 -10.55 3.07 -13.28
CA LYS A 42 -11.00 4.46 -13.41
C LYS A 42 -10.90 4.91 -14.87
N GLU A 43 -12.03 4.99 -15.55
CA GLU A 43 -12.08 5.35 -16.98
C GLU A 43 -11.48 6.74 -17.26
N ALA A 44 -11.69 7.70 -16.36
CA ALA A 44 -11.13 9.04 -16.51
C ALA A 44 -9.60 9.02 -16.51
N ASP A 45 -8.96 8.29 -15.59
CA ASP A 45 -7.50 8.18 -15.53
C ASP A 45 -6.92 7.57 -16.81
N LYS A 46 -7.62 6.59 -17.39
CA LYS A 46 -7.23 5.96 -18.67
C LYS A 46 -7.41 6.92 -19.84
N LYS A 47 -8.58 7.56 -19.96
CA LYS A 47 -8.90 8.50 -21.04
C LYS A 47 -7.98 9.72 -21.02
N ASN A 48 -7.70 10.25 -19.84
CA ASN A 48 -6.86 11.44 -19.65
C ASN A 48 -5.36 11.11 -19.57
N LYS A 49 -4.99 9.81 -19.67
CA LYS A 49 -3.60 9.35 -19.54
C LYS A 49 -2.92 9.91 -18.29
N MET A 50 -3.59 9.79 -17.14
CA MET A 50 -3.13 10.39 -15.88
C MET A 50 -1.68 9.98 -15.59
N ILE A 51 -0.81 10.97 -15.41
CA ILE A 51 0.60 10.78 -15.10
C ILE A 51 0.77 10.70 -13.58
N MET A 52 1.62 9.78 -13.12
CA MET A 52 2.04 9.74 -11.73
C MET A 52 3.40 10.45 -11.59
N PRO A 53 3.53 11.47 -10.73
CA PRO A 53 4.82 12.07 -10.46
C PRO A 53 5.77 11.07 -9.76
N PRO A 54 7.09 11.25 -9.89
CA PRO A 54 8.06 10.35 -9.27
C PRO A 54 8.03 10.46 -7.74
N PHE A 55 8.11 9.31 -7.05
CA PHE A 55 8.15 9.22 -5.60
C PHE A 55 9.57 9.43 -5.07
N LYS A 56 10.05 10.68 -5.07
CA LYS A 56 11.41 11.02 -4.61
C LYS A 56 11.72 10.55 -3.18
N ASN A 57 10.71 10.46 -2.32
CA ASN A 57 10.84 9.98 -0.94
C ASN A 57 11.10 8.47 -0.81
N LEU A 58 11.05 7.73 -1.93
CA LEU A 58 11.30 6.29 -2.04
C LEU A 58 12.49 5.98 -2.98
N GLU A 59 13.24 7.01 -3.38
CA GLU A 59 14.45 6.85 -4.18
C GLU A 59 15.47 5.96 -3.45
N GLY A 60 16.09 5.03 -4.18
CA GLY A 60 16.98 4.01 -3.62
C GLY A 60 16.27 2.77 -3.03
N PHE A 61 14.95 2.82 -2.80
CA PHE A 61 14.18 1.68 -2.26
C PHE A 61 13.29 1.00 -3.31
N MET A 62 12.82 1.76 -4.31
CA MET A 62 12.05 1.23 -5.43
C MET A 62 12.18 2.13 -6.66
N SER A 63 11.76 1.62 -7.82
CA SER A 63 11.74 2.44 -9.05
C SER A 63 10.86 3.66 -8.84
N THR A 64 11.46 4.84 -8.99
CA THR A 64 10.76 6.13 -8.92
C THR A 64 10.05 6.47 -10.23
N LYS A 65 10.39 5.76 -11.31
CA LYS A 65 9.73 5.89 -12.62
C LYS A 65 8.61 4.86 -12.72
N VAL A 66 7.45 5.32 -13.17
CA VAL A 66 6.32 4.48 -13.52
C VAL A 66 6.29 4.34 -15.04
N ALA A 67 6.62 3.16 -15.56
CA ALA A 67 6.54 2.89 -16.99
C ALA A 67 5.06 2.81 -17.40
N THR A 68 4.67 3.59 -18.41
CA THR A 68 3.26 3.73 -18.85
C THR A 68 3.09 3.19 -20.27
N ASP A 69 3.60 1.98 -20.52
CA ASP A 69 3.46 1.34 -21.83
C ASP A 69 2.00 0.95 -22.14
N LYS A 70 1.18 0.67 -21.11
CA LYS A 70 -0.27 0.41 -21.23
C LYS A 70 -1.05 0.90 -19.99
N GLY A 71 -2.03 1.78 -20.18
CA GLY A 71 -2.94 2.26 -19.12
C GLY A 71 -2.59 3.65 -18.57
N SER A 72 -3.02 3.95 -17.34
CA SER A 72 -2.67 5.19 -16.63
C SER A 72 -1.45 5.00 -15.72
N GLY A 73 -0.76 6.08 -15.35
CA GLY A 73 0.34 6.06 -14.38
C GLY A 73 -0.04 5.38 -13.06
N PRO A 74 -1.16 5.74 -12.41
CA PRO A 74 -1.62 5.04 -11.21
C PRO A 74 -1.80 3.53 -11.40
N GLU A 75 -2.34 3.10 -12.54
CA GLU A 75 -2.56 1.68 -12.86
C GLU A 75 -1.23 0.93 -12.96
N ALA A 76 -0.26 1.47 -13.72
CA ALA A 76 1.05 0.86 -13.88
C ALA A 76 1.83 0.76 -12.56
N PHE A 77 1.77 1.78 -11.71
CA PHE A 77 2.42 1.75 -10.39
C PHE A 77 1.80 0.72 -9.45
N ALA A 78 0.47 0.69 -9.37
CA ALA A 78 -0.21 -0.29 -8.54
C ALA A 78 0.11 -1.70 -9.02
N TRP A 79 0.16 -1.92 -10.34
CA TRP A 79 0.56 -3.19 -10.92
C TRP A 79 1.99 -3.61 -10.56
N SER A 80 2.94 -2.69 -10.60
CA SER A 80 4.34 -2.99 -10.28
C SER A 80 4.58 -3.17 -8.78
N THR A 81 3.78 -2.53 -7.93
CA THR A 81 4.08 -2.40 -6.50
C THR A 81 3.15 -3.21 -5.59
N PHE A 82 1.85 -3.24 -5.85
CA PHE A 82 0.88 -3.88 -4.94
C PHE A 82 0.90 -5.40 -5.09
N ASP A 83 0.83 -6.09 -3.97
CA ASP A 83 0.77 -7.54 -3.96
C ASP A 83 -0.69 -8.03 -4.06
N SER A 84 -1.05 -8.62 -5.20
CA SER A 84 -2.39 -9.17 -5.39
C SER A 84 -2.62 -10.53 -4.71
N SER A 85 -1.58 -11.11 -4.09
CA SER A 85 -1.67 -12.36 -3.32
C SER A 85 -1.93 -12.14 -1.83
N LEU A 86 -2.16 -10.89 -1.41
CA LEU A 86 -2.37 -10.52 -0.01
C LEU A 86 -3.44 -11.40 0.66
N CYS A 87 -3.19 -11.78 1.90
CA CYS A 87 -4.08 -12.59 2.71
C CYS A 87 -3.93 -12.23 4.20
N TRP A 88 -4.68 -12.89 5.08
CA TRP A 88 -4.66 -12.60 6.52
C TRP A 88 -3.28 -12.82 7.17
N LYS A 89 -2.44 -13.72 6.62
CA LYS A 89 -1.06 -13.91 7.10
C LYS A 89 -0.19 -12.66 6.95
N ASP A 90 -0.53 -11.77 6.02
CA ASP A 90 0.19 -10.50 5.87
C ASP A 90 -0.13 -9.54 7.02
N ILE A 91 -1.35 -9.60 7.58
CA ILE A 91 -1.70 -8.84 8.80
C ILE A 91 -0.91 -9.37 9.99
N ASP A 92 -0.78 -10.69 10.13
CA ASP A 92 0.07 -11.31 11.15
C ASP A 92 1.54 -10.91 10.97
N TRP A 93 2.02 -10.84 9.72
CA TRP A 93 3.35 -10.36 9.41
C TRP A 93 3.54 -8.89 9.85
N PHE A 94 2.59 -7.99 9.52
CA PHE A 94 2.66 -6.59 9.99
C PHE A 94 2.67 -6.50 11.52
N ARG A 95 1.84 -7.31 12.22
CA ARG A 95 1.85 -7.41 13.69
C ARG A 95 3.21 -7.84 14.24
N SER A 96 3.96 -8.67 13.51
CA SER A 96 5.28 -9.14 13.95
C SER A 96 6.40 -8.10 13.81
N ILE A 97 6.24 -7.09 12.94
CA ILE A 97 7.29 -6.10 12.64
C ILE A 97 7.05 -4.71 13.26
N THR A 98 5.91 -4.47 13.93
CA THR A 98 5.60 -3.18 14.57
C THR A 98 4.87 -3.34 15.90
N LYS A 99 5.05 -2.35 16.78
CA LYS A 99 4.26 -2.22 18.01
C LYS A 99 3.10 -1.23 17.87
N LEU A 100 2.97 -0.55 16.73
CA LEU A 100 1.87 0.37 16.50
C LEU A 100 0.55 -0.41 16.39
N PRO A 101 -0.56 0.12 16.92
CA PRO A 101 -1.89 -0.38 16.60
C PRO A 101 -2.10 -0.45 15.08
N ILE A 102 -2.66 -1.56 14.61
CA ILE A 102 -2.97 -1.77 13.19
C ILE A 102 -4.46 -1.56 13.00
N LEU A 103 -4.82 -0.66 12.08
CA LEU A 103 -6.18 -0.45 11.61
C LEU A 103 -6.32 -1.10 10.24
N VAL A 104 -7.19 -2.12 10.14
CA VAL A 104 -7.48 -2.80 8.87
C VAL A 104 -8.51 -1.99 8.11
N LYS A 105 -8.09 -1.32 7.02
CA LYS A 105 -8.93 -0.44 6.21
C LYS A 105 -9.40 -1.16 4.94
N GLY A 106 -10.71 -1.15 4.72
CA GLY A 106 -11.33 -1.73 3.51
C GLY A 106 -12.26 -2.91 3.78
N ILE A 107 -12.57 -3.18 5.04
CA ILE A 107 -13.53 -4.22 5.45
C ILE A 107 -14.96 -3.74 5.17
N LEU A 108 -15.74 -4.57 4.48
CA LEU A 108 -17.14 -4.29 4.13
C LEU A 108 -18.10 -5.43 4.51
N THR A 109 -17.59 -6.50 5.10
CA THR A 109 -18.33 -7.72 5.45
C THR A 109 -18.18 -8.02 6.94
N HIS A 110 -19.16 -8.71 7.53
CA HIS A 110 -19.13 -9.11 8.93
C HIS A 110 -18.04 -10.16 9.19
N GLU A 111 -17.88 -11.09 8.25
CA GLU A 111 -16.95 -12.20 8.34
C GLU A 111 -15.50 -11.70 8.39
N ASP A 112 -15.15 -10.72 7.56
CA ASP A 112 -13.81 -10.14 7.55
C ASP A 112 -13.60 -9.18 8.73
N ALA A 113 -14.64 -8.51 9.22
CA ALA A 113 -14.55 -7.72 10.46
C ALA A 113 -14.25 -8.58 11.68
N THR A 114 -14.78 -9.81 11.71
CA THR A 114 -14.53 -10.78 12.80
C THR A 114 -13.09 -11.32 12.77
N LYS A 115 -12.45 -11.36 11.61
CA LYS A 115 -11.06 -11.83 11.44
C LYS A 115 -10.00 -10.77 11.76
N ALA A 116 -10.34 -9.48 11.62
CA ALA A 116 -9.41 -8.35 11.74
C ALA A 116 -8.94 -8.07 13.17
#